data_AF-A0A242CUA0-F1
#
_entry.id   AF-A0A242CUA0-F1
#
_cell.length_a   1.000
_cell.length_b   1.000
_cell.length_c   1.000
_cell.angle_alpha   90.00
_cell.angle_beta   90.00
_cell.angle_gamma   90.00
#
_symmetry.space_group_name_H-M   'P 1'
#
loop_
_entity.id
_entity.type
_entity.pdbx_description
1 polymer ?
#
loop_
_entity_poly.entity_id
_entity_poly.type
_entity_poly.pdbx_seq_one_letter_code
_entity_poly.pdbx_strand_id
1 'polypeptide(L)'
;MKKVLIKLVRILCVITIILNILGTSALFYLAHTQNLLGFMFQTWQNNPFNFSNYDVLIINNAIIFLVVPILILIFVKNPKKE
;
A
#
# COMPACT_ATOMS: atom_id res chain seq x y z
N MET A 1 5.50 -22.96 -17.59
CA MET A 1 5.31 -21.49 -17.64
C MET A 1 4.37 -20.96 -16.55
N LYS A 2 3.10 -21.39 -16.47
CA LYS A 2 2.13 -20.88 -15.46
C LYS A 2 2.63 -20.93 -14.00
N LYS A 3 3.25 -22.03 -13.56
CA LYS A 3 3.81 -22.17 -12.19
C LYS A 3 4.96 -21.20 -11.90
N VAL A 4 5.79 -20.88 -12.90
CA VAL A 4 6.91 -19.94 -12.76
C VAL A 4 6.38 -18.51 -12.69
N LEU A 5 5.43 -18.16 -13.56
CA LEU A 5 4.75 -16.86 -13.55
C LEU A 5 4.06 -16.59 -12.20
N ILE A 6 3.33 -17.57 -11.65
CA ILE A 6 2.69 -17.46 -10.34
C ILE A 6 3.71 -17.21 -9.21
N LYS A 7 4.83 -17.93 -9.22
CA LYS A 7 5.91 -17.69 -8.25
C LYS A 7 6.48 -16.27 -8.38
N LEU A 8 6.70 -15.80 -9.61
CA LEU A 8 7.26 -14.48 -9.88
C LEU A 8 6.30 -13.37 -9.42
N VAL A 9 5.01 -13.48 -9.74
CA VAL A 9 3.97 -12.53 -9.26
C VAL A 9 3.97 -12.44 -7.74
N ARG A 10 4.08 -13.57 -7.03
CA ARG A 10 4.13 -13.56 -5.56
C ARG A 10 5.35 -12.85 -5.01
N ILE A 11 6.52 -13.12 -5.59
CA ILE A 11 7.76 -12.46 -5.18
C ILE A 11 7.63 -10.96 -5.38
N LEU A 12 7.11 -10.52 -6.54
CA LEU A 12 6.85 -9.11 -6.81
C LEU A 12 5.88 -8.50 -5.79
N CYS A 13 4.76 -9.17 -5.47
CA CYS A 13 3.83 -8.67 -4.46
C CYS A 13 4.50 -8.50 -3.09
N VAL A 14 5.32 -9.45 -2.65
CA VAL A 14 6.05 -9.35 -1.39
C VAL A 14 7.02 -8.16 -1.42
N ILE A 15 7.77 -7.99 -2.52
CA ILE A 15 8.67 -6.85 -2.69
C ILE A 15 7.88 -5.52 -2.65
N THR A 16 6.76 -5.44 -3.36
CA THR A 16 5.89 -4.24 -3.34
C THR A 16 5.39 -3.92 -1.95
N ILE A 17 4.98 -4.92 -1.15
CA ILE A 17 4.56 -4.72 0.24
C ILE A 17 5.69 -4.14 1.08
N ILE A 18 6.89 -4.72 0.98
CA ILE A 18 8.06 -4.25 1.73
C ILE A 18 8.41 -2.80 1.34
N LEU A 19 8.45 -2.50 0.05
CA LEU A 19 8.72 -1.16 -0.45
C LEU A 19 7.64 -0.15 -0.03
N ASN A 20 6.37 -0.56 -0.04
CA ASN A 20 5.26 0.28 0.40
C ASN A 20 5.39 0.61 1.89
N ILE A 21 5.68 -0.36 2.75
CA ILE A 21 5.88 -0.15 4.20
C ILE A 21 7.04 0.80 4.45
N LEU A 22 8.18 0.58 3.79
CA LEU A 22 9.36 1.45 3.95
C LEU A 22 9.06 2.88 3.47
N GLY A 23 8.46 3.02 2.29
CA GLY A 23 8.13 4.32 1.70
C GLY A 23 7.10 5.09 2.51
N THR A 24 6.03 4.44 2.95
CA THR A 24 4.99 5.07 3.78
C THR A 24 5.52 5.46 5.16
N SER A 25 6.33 4.60 5.79
CA SER A 25 6.96 4.93 7.07
C SER A 25 7.90 6.14 6.94
N ALA A 26 8.69 6.22 5.87
CA ALA A 26 9.56 7.37 5.62
C ALA A 26 8.76 8.65 5.36
N LEU A 27 7.71 8.59 4.54
CA LEU A 27 6.83 9.72 4.26
C LEU A 27 6.13 10.23 5.52
N PHE A 28 5.60 9.31 6.34
CA PHE A 28 4.91 9.69 7.57
C PHE A 28 5.88 10.19 8.64
N TYR A 29 7.10 9.67 8.68
CA TYR A 29 8.16 10.22 9.53
C TYR A 29 8.49 11.66 9.13
N LEU A 30 8.69 11.94 7.85
CA LEU A 30 8.93 13.30 7.35
C LEU A 30 7.74 14.23 7.67
N ALA A 31 6.51 13.79 7.38
CA ALA A 31 5.31 14.56 7.71
C ALA A 31 5.16 14.79 9.22
N HIS A 32 5.59 13.84 10.05
CA HIS A 32 5.60 14.00 11.50
C HIS A 32 6.63 15.04 11.94
N THR A 33 7.86 15.00 11.41
CA THR A 33 8.89 16.00 11.73
C THR A 33 8.52 17.43 11.32
N GLN A 34 7.57 17.57 10.39
CA GLN A 34 7.04 18.86 9.95
C GLN A 34 5.71 19.25 10.64
N ASN A 35 5.25 18.50 11.65
CA ASN A 35 3.94 18.64 12.30
C ASN A 35 2.72 18.53 11.35
N LEU A 36 2.91 18.00 10.14
CA LEU A 36 1.85 17.86 9.13
C LEU A 36 1.06 16.57 9.26
N LEU A 37 1.65 15.52 9.85
CA LEU A 37 1.02 14.19 9.89
C LEU A 37 -0.39 14.20 10.51
N GLY A 38 -0.57 14.92 11.62
CA GLY A 38 -1.88 15.04 12.27
C GLY A 38 -2.92 15.72 11.39
N PHE A 39 -2.51 16.76 10.67
CA PHE A 39 -3.38 17.49 9.74
C PHE A 39 -3.76 16.63 8.52
N MET A 40 -2.79 15.88 7.96
CA MET A 40 -3.04 14.95 6.86
C MET A 40 -4.07 13.88 7.27
N PHE A 41 -3.92 13.30 8.46
CA PHE A 41 -4.87 12.31 8.97
C PHE A 41 -6.25 12.90 9.22
N GLN A 42 -6.33 14.09 9.82
CA GLN A 42 -7.61 14.76 10.07
C GLN A 42 -8.33 15.10 8.75
N THR A 43 -7.59 15.60 7.75
CA THR A 43 -8.12 15.90 6.42
C THR A 43 -8.67 14.64 5.75
N TRP A 44 -7.95 13.53 5.83
CA TRP A 44 -8.41 12.23 5.33
C TRP A 44 -9.62 11.69 6.08
N GLN A 45 -9.66 11.78 7.41
CA GLN A 45 -10.82 11.34 8.20
C GLN A 45 -12.09 12.13 7.88
N ASN A 46 -11.97 13.43 7.65
CA ASN A 46 -13.11 14.29 7.34
C ASN A 46 -13.73 13.97 5.97
N ASN A 47 -12.90 13.67 4.96
CA ASN A 47 -13.38 13.25 3.65
C ASN A 47 -12.36 12.36 2.91
N PRO A 48 -12.39 11.03 3.13
CA PRO A 48 -11.42 10.11 2.53
C PRO A 48 -11.63 9.93 1.01
N PHE A 49 -12.76 10.38 0.47
CA PHE A 49 -13.08 10.31 -0.96
C PHE A 49 -12.83 11.62 -1.70
N ASN A 50 -12.22 12.62 -1.03
CA ASN A 50 -11.81 13.86 -1.68
C ASN A 50 -10.53 13.68 -2.49
N PHE A 51 -10.62 13.02 -3.64
CA PHE A 51 -9.48 12.70 -4.50
C PHE A 51 -8.79 13.92 -5.14
N SER A 52 -9.32 15.14 -4.96
CA SER A 52 -8.61 16.36 -5.37
C SER A 52 -7.64 16.89 -4.31
N ASN A 53 -7.77 16.44 -3.05
CA ASN A 53 -6.86 16.82 -1.97
C ASN A 53 -5.61 15.92 -1.97
N TYR A 54 -4.44 16.56 -1.91
CA TYR A 54 -3.15 15.88 -2.00
C TYR A 54 -2.88 14.94 -0.81
N ASP A 55 -3.22 15.35 0.41
CA ASP A 55 -3.00 14.54 1.62
C ASP A 55 -3.88 13.29 1.61
N VAL A 56 -5.13 13.45 1.18
CA VAL A 56 -6.09 12.35 1.00
C VAL A 56 -5.58 11.37 -0.05
N LEU A 57 -5.05 11.87 -1.18
CA LEU A 57 -4.45 11.05 -2.23
C LEU A 57 -3.24 10.27 -1.73
N ILE A 58 -2.34 10.88 -0.95
CA ILE A 58 -1.17 10.18 -0.39
C ILE A 58 -1.61 9.01 0.48
N ILE A 59 -2.54 9.24 1.41
CA ILE A 59 -3.00 8.20 2.34
C ILE A 59 -3.76 7.10 1.58
N ASN A 60 -4.61 7.45 0.62
CA ASN A 60 -5.32 6.47 -0.20
C ASN A 60 -4.36 5.62 -1.04
N ASN A 61 -3.34 6.24 -1.65
CA ASN A 61 -2.33 5.50 -2.40
C ASN A 61 -1.53 4.57 -1.49
N ALA A 62 -1.10 5.03 -0.30
CA ALA A 62 -0.44 4.20 0.68
C ALA A 62 -1.24 2.93 0.98
N ILE A 63 -2.55 3.07 1.22
CA ILE A 63 -3.47 1.95 1.49
C ILE A 63 -3.61 1.05 0.25
N ILE A 64 -3.91 1.60 -0.92
CA ILE A 64 -4.17 0.80 -2.14
C ILE A 64 -2.94 -0.02 -2.53
N PHE A 65 -1.75 0.60 -2.51
CA PHE A 65 -0.50 -0.08 -2.83
C PHE A 65 -0.10 -1.15 -1.81
N LEU A 66 -0.70 -1.15 -0.61
CA LEU A 66 -0.57 -2.24 0.35
C LEU A 66 -1.64 -3.34 0.13
N VAL A 67 -2.90 -2.93 0.00
CA VAL A 67 -4.06 -3.83 -0.08
C VAL A 67 -4.04 -4.65 -1.37
N VAL A 68 -3.74 -4.05 -2.52
CA VAL A 68 -3.79 -4.74 -3.82
C VAL A 68 -2.80 -5.92 -3.87
N PRO A 69 -1.51 -5.77 -3.52
CA PRO A 69 -0.59 -6.91 -3.45
C PRO A 69 -1.03 -8.00 -2.48
N ILE A 70 -1.61 -7.64 -1.32
CA ILE A 70 -2.11 -8.61 -0.34
C ILE A 70 -3.28 -9.42 -0.93
N LEU A 71 -4.24 -8.76 -1.57
CA LEU A 71 -5.34 -9.43 -2.24
C LEU A 71 -4.83 -10.36 -3.34
N ILE A 72 -3.86 -9.92 -4.15
CA ILE A 72 -3.23 -10.78 -5.17
C ILE A 72 -2.59 -12.01 -4.52
N LEU A 73 -1.87 -11.86 -3.41
CA LEU A 73 -1.27 -13.00 -2.70
C LEU A 73 -2.31 -13.99 -2.16
N ILE A 74 -3.46 -13.50 -1.69
CA ILE A 74 -4.59 -14.33 -1.21
C ILE A 74 -5.26 -15.07 -2.38
N PHE A 75 -5.57 -14.36 -3.47
CA PHE A 75 -6.33 -14.92 -4.59
C PHE A 75 -5.50 -15.80 -5.51
N VAL A 76 -4.21 -15.54 -5.64
CA VAL A 76 -3.31 -16.44 -6.37
C VAL A 76 -3.14 -17.70 -5.52
N LYS A 77 -3.98 -18.73 -5.75
CA LYS A 77 -4.00 -20.02 -5.04
C LYS A 77 -2.59 -20.59 -4.83
N ASN A 78 -2.32 -21.12 -3.63
CA ASN A 78 -1.07 -21.84 -3.37
C ASN A 78 -1.12 -23.22 -4.05
N PRO A 79 -0.31 -23.47 -5.10
CA PRO A 79 -0.36 -24.73 -5.83
C PRO A 79 0.13 -25.94 -5.02
N LYS A 80 0.42 -25.75 -3.73
CA LYS A 80 0.78 -26.81 -2.75
C LYS A 80 -0.43 -27.30 -1.94
N LYS A 81 -1.64 -26.75 -2.14
CA LYS A 81 -2.87 -27.11 -1.41
C LYS A 81 -3.88 -27.91 -2.27
N GLU A 82 -3.45 -28.48 -3.40
CA GLU A 82 -4.21 -29.44 -4.21
C GLU A 82 -3.46 -30.76 -4.29
#